data_AF-A0A1Q9PRS2-F1
#
_entry.id   AF-A0A1Q9PRS2-F1
#
_cell.length_a   1.000
_cell.length_b   1.000
_cell.length_c   1.000
_cell.angle_alpha   90.00
_cell.angle_beta   90.00
_cell.angle_gamma   90.00
#
_symmetry.space_group_name_H-M   'P 1'
#
loop_
_entity.id
_entity.type
_entity.pdbx_description
1 polymer ?
#
loop_
_entity_poly.entity_id
_entity_poly.type
_entity_poly.pdbx_seq_one_letter_code
_entity_poly.pdbx_strand_id
1 'polypeptide(L)'
;MRELFPMKQVMGFIFSLLLTAIALSVYFLDMSIAVGLTILLVTAFVQAGVQLVVFMHAGETEDKGAIYTNVSYGLTIALVTIFGTLLAMVWDM
;
A
#
# COMPACT_ATOMS: atom_id res chain seq x y z
N MET A 1 26.67 14.85 -8.97
CA MET A 1 25.63 15.39 -8.06
C MET A 1 24.20 15.15 -8.58
N ARG A 2 23.89 15.43 -9.86
CA ARG A 2 22.53 15.22 -10.43
C ARG A 2 22.08 13.76 -10.54
N GLU A 3 23.01 12.81 -10.42
CA GLU A 3 22.76 11.36 -10.39
C GLU A 3 22.73 10.78 -8.96
N LEU A 4 23.11 11.56 -7.93
CA LEU A 4 23.14 11.06 -6.55
C LEU A 4 21.76 11.10 -5.87
N PHE A 5 20.82 11.90 -6.38
CA PHE A 5 19.47 12.00 -5.86
C PHE A 5 18.46 11.61 -6.94
N PRO A 6 17.92 10.38 -6.92
CA PRO A 6 16.88 9.97 -7.86
C PRO A 6 15.60 10.78 -7.58
N MET A 7 15.38 11.84 -8.36
CA MET A 7 14.27 12.78 -8.18
C MET A 7 12.89 12.09 -8.14
N LYS A 8 12.71 11.00 -8.91
CA LYS A 8 11.47 10.19 -8.89
C LYS A 8 11.21 9.58 -7.50
N GLN A 9 12.23 9.03 -6.86
CA GLN A 9 12.10 8.40 -5.54
C GLN A 9 11.90 9.45 -4.44
N VAL A 10 12.57 10.61 -4.54
CA VAL A 10 12.37 11.72 -3.60
C VAL A 10 10.92 12.21 -3.65
N MET A 11 10.36 12.38 -4.84
CA MET A 11 8.94 12.75 -5.00
C MET A 11 8.00 11.67 -4.46
N GLY A 12 8.28 10.38 -4.72
CA GLY A 12 7.52 9.28 -4.15
C GLY A 12 7.55 9.25 -2.63
N PHE A 13 8.70 9.56 -2.03
CA PHE A 13 8.87 9.65 -0.58
C PHE A 13 8.08 10.81 0.02
N ILE A 14 8.14 12.01 -0.58
CA ILE A 14 7.36 13.17 -0.12
C ILE A 14 5.86 12.86 -0.20
N PHE A 15 5.40 12.26 -1.30
CA PHE A 15 4.00 11.86 -1.45
C PHE A 15 3.59 10.82 -0.40
N SER A 16 4.47 9.87 -0.09
CA SER A 16 4.27 8.88 0.96
C SER A 16 4.09 9.53 2.34
N LEU A 17 4.94 10.52 2.68
CA LEU A 17 4.80 11.27 3.92
C LEU A 17 3.48 12.04 4.00
N LEU A 18 3.04 12.62 2.89
CA LEU A 18 1.77 13.34 2.82
C LEU A 18 0.58 12.41 3.05
N LEU A 19 0.56 11.24 2.41
CA LEU A 19 -0.49 10.23 2.65
C LEU A 19 -0.51 9.75 4.10
N THR A 20 0.66 9.55 4.71
CA THR A 20 0.76 9.16 6.12
C THR A 20 0.24 10.26 7.04
N ALA A 21 0.54 11.54 6.75
CA ALA A 21 0.01 12.66 7.51
C ALA A 21 -1.53 12.76 7.41
N ILE A 22 -2.10 12.51 6.22
CA ILE A 22 -3.55 12.43 6.03
C ILE A 22 -4.15 11.28 6.85
N ALA A 23 -3.55 10.09 6.79
CA ALA A 23 -4.01 8.95 7.59
C ALA A 23 -3.96 9.26 9.10
N LEU A 24 -2.88 9.91 9.56
CA LEU A 24 -2.71 10.30 10.96
C LEU A 24 -3.74 11.34 11.42
N SER A 25 -4.28 12.16 10.50
CA SER A 25 -5.34 13.12 10.83
C SER A 25 -6.60 12.44 11.39
N VAL A 26 -6.88 11.19 11.04
CA VAL A 26 -8.01 10.42 11.57
C VAL A 26 -7.92 10.20 13.08
N TYR A 27 -6.70 10.19 13.64
CA TYR A 27 -6.50 10.06 15.09
C TYR A 27 -6.76 11.38 15.83
N PHE A 28 -6.40 12.51 15.21
CA PHE A 28 -6.47 13.83 15.85
C PHE A 28 -7.80 14.56 15.60
N LEU A 29 -8.50 14.22 14.52
CA LEU A 29 -9.78 14.78 14.16
C LEU A 29 -10.87 13.84 14.66
N ASP A 30 -11.82 14.37 15.43
CA ASP A 30 -12.95 13.62 15.99
C ASP A 30 -13.98 13.30 14.89
N MET A 31 -13.61 12.37 14.02
CA MET A 31 -14.36 11.96 12.83
C MET A 31 -15.28 10.78 13.14
N SER A 32 -16.40 10.70 12.42
CA SER A 32 -17.21 9.48 12.46
C SER A 32 -16.43 8.25 11.97
N ILE A 33 -16.75 7.07 12.51
CA ILE A 33 -16.10 5.80 12.16
C ILE A 33 -16.09 5.57 10.64
N ALA A 34 -17.20 5.86 9.96
CA ALA A 34 -17.31 5.68 8.51
C ALA A 34 -16.32 6.56 7.74
N VAL A 35 -16.19 7.82 8.13
CA VAL A 35 -15.26 8.78 7.49
C VAL A 35 -13.81 8.39 7.78
N GLY A 36 -13.49 8.14 9.06
CA GLY A 36 -12.14 7.74 9.46
C GLY A 36 -11.67 6.48 8.75
N LEU A 37 -12.51 5.43 8.72
CA LEU A 37 -12.19 4.17 8.05
C LEU A 37 -12.03 4.34 6.54
N THR A 38 -12.85 5.18 5.91
CA THR A 38 -12.72 5.48 4.47
C THR A 38 -11.37 6.14 4.17
N ILE A 39 -10.97 7.13 4.97
CA ILE A 39 -9.67 7.80 4.80
C ILE A 39 -8.53 6.80 4.98
N LEU A 40 -8.58 5.95 6.01
CA LEU A 40 -7.53 4.96 6.27
C LEU A 40 -7.43 3.93 5.14
N LEU A 41 -8.54 3.39 4.65
CA LEU A 41 -8.53 2.42 3.56
C LEU A 41 -8.03 3.04 2.26
N VAL A 42 -8.54 4.22 1.88
CA VAL A 42 -8.12 4.89 0.65
C VAL A 42 -6.63 5.24 0.70
N THR A 43 -6.16 5.84 1.80
CA THR A 43 -4.73 6.18 1.93
C THR A 43 -3.85 4.93 1.94
N ALA A 44 -4.27 3.82 2.55
CA ALA A 44 -3.53 2.55 2.53
C ALA A 44 -3.40 1.95 1.12
N PHE A 45 -4.48 1.91 0.34
CA PHE A 45 -4.42 1.38 -1.04
C PHE A 45 -3.60 2.28 -1.96
N VAL A 46 -3.72 3.60 -1.83
CA VAL A 46 -2.89 4.54 -2.60
C VAL A 46 -1.42 4.39 -2.21
N GLN A 47 -1.10 4.23 -0.92
CA GLN A 47 0.26 3.96 -0.44
C GLN A 47 0.84 2.68 -1.05
N ALA A 48 0.09 1.58 -1.03
CA ALA A 48 0.51 0.33 -1.64
C ALA A 48 0.82 0.51 -3.14
N GLY A 49 0.01 1.30 -3.85
CA GLY A 49 0.24 1.65 -5.25
C GLY A 49 1.52 2.47 -5.48
N VAL A 50 1.78 3.47 -4.65
CA VAL A 50 3.02 4.28 -4.71
C VAL A 50 4.25 3.39 -4.50
N GLN A 51 4.17 2.46 -3.54
CA GLN A 51 5.24 1.51 -3.28
C GLN A 51 5.52 0.62 -4.50
N LEU A 52 4.47 0.12 -5.13
CA LEU A 52 4.58 -0.76 -6.27
C LEU A 52 5.09 -0.04 -7.54
N VAL A 53 4.62 1.18 -7.79
CA VAL A 53 4.95 1.92 -9.02
C VAL A 53 6.28 2.66 -8.88
N VAL A 54 6.50 3.39 -7.79
CA VAL A 54 7.63 4.31 -7.63
C VAL A 54 8.84 3.64 -7.00
N PHE A 55 8.65 2.79 -5.99
CA PHE A 55 9.78 2.19 -5.27
C PHE A 55 10.20 0.85 -5.88
N MET A 56 9.24 0.01 -6.26
CA MET A 56 9.55 -1.27 -6.91
C MET A 56 9.87 -1.14 -8.40
N HIS A 57 9.70 0.05 -9.00
CA HIS A 57 9.91 0.30 -10.44
C HIS A 57 9.27 -0.78 -11.32
N ALA A 58 8.12 -1.31 -10.88
CA ALA A 58 7.49 -2.50 -11.48
C ALA A 58 7.14 -2.29 -12.96
N GLY A 59 7.01 -1.03 -13.39
CA GLY A 59 6.72 -0.63 -14.75
C GLY A 59 7.92 -0.19 -15.60
N GLU A 60 9.16 -0.20 -15.11
CA GLU A 60 10.33 0.36 -15.84
C GLU A 60 11.43 -0.65 -16.18
N THR A 61 11.38 -1.87 -15.65
CA THR A 61 12.35 -2.95 -15.89
C THR A 61 11.97 -3.84 -17.09
N GLU A 62 12.89 -4.60 -17.67
CA GLU A 62 12.55 -5.57 -18.75
C GLU A 62 11.65 -6.70 -18.22
N ASP A 63 11.79 -7.05 -16.93
CA ASP A 63 11.07 -8.13 -16.25
C ASP A 63 9.74 -7.71 -15.58
N LYS A 64 9.02 -6.71 -16.13
CA LYS A 64 7.75 -6.22 -15.55
C LYS A 64 6.78 -7.35 -15.26
N GLY A 65 6.65 -8.29 -16.22
CA GLY A 65 5.76 -9.43 -16.11
C GLY A 65 6.07 -10.33 -14.91
N ALA A 66 7.36 -10.57 -14.63
CA ALA A 66 7.78 -11.35 -13.48
C ALA A 66 7.47 -10.63 -12.16
N ILE A 67 7.73 -9.32 -12.09
CA ILE A 67 7.46 -8.52 -10.87
C ILE A 67 5.96 -8.49 -10.55
N TYR A 68 5.10 -8.18 -11.54
CA TYR A 68 3.65 -8.19 -11.33
C TYR A 68 3.12 -9.56 -10.95
N THR A 69 3.63 -10.63 -11.56
CA THR A 69 3.25 -12.01 -11.22
C THR A 69 3.64 -12.33 -9.78
N ASN A 70 4.85 -11.95 -9.35
CA ASN A 70 5.33 -12.24 -8.00
C ASN A 70 4.54 -11.46 -6.93
N VAL A 71 4.22 -10.19 -7.20
CA VAL A 71 3.35 -9.40 -6.32
C VAL A 71 1.94 -9.99 -6.26
N SER A 72 1.35 -10.34 -7.41
CA SER A 72 0.01 -10.95 -7.45
C SER A 72 -0.03 -12.28 -6.72
N TYR A 73 1.01 -13.10 -6.86
CA TYR A 73 1.18 -14.35 -6.13
C TYR A 73 1.27 -14.11 -4.62
N GLY A 74 2.12 -13.17 -4.19
CA GLY A 74 2.25 -12.79 -2.78
C GLY A 74 0.95 -12.24 -2.19
N LEU A 75 0.24 -11.39 -2.93
CA LEU A 75 -1.06 -10.86 -2.53
C LEU A 75 -2.10 -11.98 -2.40
N THR A 76 -2.10 -12.94 -3.32
CA THR A 76 -3.01 -14.10 -3.26
C THR A 76 -2.75 -14.92 -2.01
N ILE A 77 -1.48 -15.23 -1.70
CA ILE A 77 -1.12 -15.93 -0.47
C ILE A 77 -1.58 -15.15 0.76
N ALA A 78 -1.34 -13.83 0.81
CA ALA A 78 -1.75 -12.99 1.92
C ALA A 78 -3.27 -13.02 2.12
N LEU A 79 -4.04 -12.89 1.05
CA LEU A 79 -5.51 -12.92 1.09
C LEU A 79 -6.04 -14.29 1.54
N VAL A 80 -5.52 -15.38 0.96
CA VAL A 80 -5.90 -16.75 1.34
C VAL A 80 -5.56 -17.02 2.81
N THR A 81 -4.41 -16.53 3.28
CA THR A 81 -3.98 -16.72 4.68
C THR A 81 -4.87 -15.93 5.63
N ILE A 82 -5.10 -14.64 5.37
CA ILE A 82 -5.92 -13.77 6.22
C ILE A 82 -7.38 -14.26 6.23
N PHE A 83 -8.00 -14.42 5.06
CA PHE A 83 -9.39 -14.85 4.99
C PHE A 83 -9.58 -16.30 5.41
N GLY A 84 -8.66 -17.20 5.09
CA GLY A 84 -8.72 -18.58 5.55
C GLY A 84 -8.63 -18.69 7.07
N THR A 85 -7.76 -17.90 7.71
CA THR A 85 -7.65 -17.87 9.17
C THR A 85 -8.88 -17.23 9.82
N LEU A 86 -9.36 -16.10 9.29
CA LEU A 86 -10.60 -15.46 9.76
C LEU A 86 -11.80 -16.40 9.61
N LEU A 87 -11.89 -17.11 8.48
CA LEU A 87 -12.92 -18.12 8.26
C LEU A 87 -12.79 -19.22 9.30
N ALA A 88 -11.61 -19.80 9.52
CA ALA A 88 -11.41 -20.85 10.52
C ALA A 88 -11.77 -20.41 11.95
N MET A 89 -11.51 -19.15 12.31
CA MET A 89 -11.86 -18.60 13.63
C MET A 89 -13.37 -18.33 13.80
N VAL A 90 -14.07 -18.01 12.72
CA VAL A 90 -15.53 -17.76 12.72
C VAL A 90 -16.32 -19.04 12.44
N TRP A 91 -15.70 -20.01 11.79
CA TRP A 91 -16.26 -21.32 11.49
C TRP A 91 -16.35 -22.12 12.78
N ASP A 92 -17.46 -21.90 13.47
CA ASP A 92 -17.96 -22.58 14.66
C ASP A 92 -17.32 -23.96 14.87
N MET A 93 -16.26 -23.99 15.70
CA MET A 93 -15.76 -25.17 16.39
C MET A 93 -16.15 -25.07 17.86
#